data_AF-A0A8J3IMR6-F1
#
_entry.id   AF-A0A8J3IMR6-F1
#
_cell.length_a   1.000
_cell.length_b   1.000
_cell.length_c   1.000
_cell.angle_alpha   90.00
_cell.angle_beta   90.00
_cell.angle_gamma   90.00
#
_symmetry.space_group_name_H-M   'P 1'
#
loop_
_entity.id
_entity.type
_entity.pdbx_description
1 polymer ?
#
loop_
_entity_poly.entity_id
_entity_poly.type
_entity_poly.pdbx_seq_one_letter_code
_entity_poly.pdbx_strand_id
1 'polypeptide(L)' 'MNIDLGVLNPVLNQIQFPISKDNLIKSVEQQKGVSSQVVDVLQQRLPDKTFNSLQDIQKELGGLGGNLGNIKLP' A
#
# COMPACT_ATOMS: atom_id res chain seq x y z
N MET A 1 13.06 -5.91 13.58
CA MET A 1 12.86 -6.35 12.17
C MET A 1 12.23 -5.19 11.42
N ASN A 2 12.82 -4.73 10.32
CA ASN A 2 12.37 -3.56 9.57
C ASN A 2 11.54 -4.03 8.38
N ILE A 3 10.22 -3.82 8.40
CA ILE A 3 9.36 -4.13 7.25
C ILE A 3 9.58 -3.02 6.25
N ASP A 4 10.28 -3.30 5.16
CA ASP A 4 10.57 -2.31 4.14
C ASP A 4 9.34 -2.11 3.23
N LEU A 5 8.45 -1.22 3.65
CA LEU A 5 7.31 -0.78 2.83
C LEU A 5 7.77 0.04 1.61
N GLY A 6 9.05 0.44 1.52
CA GLY A 6 9.62 1.15 0.39
C GLY A 6 9.62 0.32 -0.91
N VAL A 7 9.64 -1.02 -0.79
CA VAL A 7 9.51 -1.91 -1.96
C VAL A 7 8.13 -1.85 -2.61
N LEU A 8 7.12 -1.35 -1.90
CA LEU A 8 5.76 -1.21 -2.44
C LEU A 8 5.61 0.00 -3.35
N ASN A 9 6.37 1.08 -3.15
CA ASN A 9 6.23 2.29 -3.99
C ASN A 9 6.30 2.03 -5.50
N PRO A 10 7.31 1.30 -6.05
CA PRO A 10 7.36 1.02 -7.48
C PRO A 10 6.23 0.08 -7.94
N VAL A 11 5.81 -0.85 -7.09
CA VAL A 11 4.71 -1.78 -7.35
C VAL A 11 3.40 -1.03 -7.46
N LEU A 12 3.09 -0.21 -6.46
CA LEU A 12 1.84 0.54 -6.37
C LEU A 12 1.74 1.61 -7.48
N ASN A 13 2.87 2.13 -7.98
CA ASN A 13 2.91 3.03 -9.14
C ASN A 13 2.52 2.35 -10.47
N GLN A 14 2.65 1.03 -10.56
CA GLN A 14 2.30 0.26 -11.76
C GLN A 14 0.85 -0.27 -11.72
N ILE A 15 0.15 -0.07 -10.61
CA ILE A 15 -1.22 -0.54 -10.44
C ILE A 15 -2.18 0.37 -11.19
N GLN A 16 -3.06 -0.26 -11.97
CA GLN A 16 -4.19 0.43 -12.59
C GLN A 16 -5.31 0.59 -11.59
N PHE A 17 -5.76 1.83 -11.40
CA PHE A 17 -6.90 2.18 -10.57
C PHE A 17 -8.17 2.26 -11.41
N PRO A 18 -9.35 1.93 -10.87
CA PRO A 18 -9.60 1.50 -9.48
C PRO A 18 -9.22 0.03 -9.22
N ILE A 19 -8.76 -0.29 -8.01
CA ILE A 19 -8.37 -1.64 -7.59
C ILE A 19 -8.98 -2.02 -6.23
N SER A 20 -9.46 -3.26 -6.09
CA SER A 20 -9.92 -3.79 -4.80
C SER A 20 -8.76 -4.23 -3.92
N LYS A 21 -8.97 -4.29 -2.59
CA LYS A 21 -8.00 -4.85 -1.64
C LYS A 21 -7.43 -6.21 -2.08
N ASP A 22 -8.28 -7.14 -2.49
CA ASP A 22 -7.84 -8.48 -2.90
C ASP A 22 -6.98 -8.44 -4.16
N ASN A 23 -7.35 -7.63 -5.15
CA ASN A 23 -6.57 -7.50 -6.37
C ASN A 23 -5.24 -6.80 -6.11
N LEU A 24 -5.23 -5.81 -5.23
CA LEU A 24 -4.01 -5.12 -4.78
C LEU A 24 -3.06 -6.10 -4.09
N ILE A 25 -3.58 -6.92 -3.16
CA ILE A 25 -2.79 -7.95 -2.48
C ILE A 25 -2.20 -8.94 -3.50
N LYS A 26 -3.01 -9.43 -4.44
CA LYS A 26 -2.53 -10.32 -5.52
C LYS A 26 -1.45 -9.66 -6.38
N SER A 27 -1.65 -8.40 -6.76
CA SER A 27 -0.67 -7.65 -7.55
C SER A 27 0.66 -7.47 -6.81
N VAL A 28 0.61 -7.32 -5.49
CA VAL A 28 1.79 -7.20 -4.63
C VAL A 28 2.45 -8.56 -4.39
N GLU A 29 1.67 -9.61 -4.14
CA GLU A 29 2.15 -10.99 -3.95
C GLU A 29 2.87 -11.52 -5.21
N GLN A 30 2.42 -11.12 -6.39
CA GLN A 30 3.05 -11.48 -7.67
C GLN A 30 4.41 -10.80 -7.91
N GLN A 31 4.79 -9.81 -7.09
CA GLN A 31 6.03 -9.07 -7.29
C GLN A 31 7.21 -9.83 -6.70
N LYS A 32 8.25 -9.98 -7.51
CA LYS A 32 9.51 -10.61 -7.07
C LYS A 32 10.18 -9.73 -6.01
N GLY A 33 10.38 -10.29 -4.82
CA GLY A 33 11.05 -9.63 -3.71
C GLY A 33 10.13 -9.10 -2.61
N VAL A 34 8.81 -9.24 -2.76
CA VAL A 34 7.87 -8.96 -1.67
C VAL A 34 7.84 -10.14 -0.70
N SER A 35 8.06 -9.87 0.58
CA SER A 35 7.94 -10.89 1.62
C SER A 35 6.47 -11.11 2.01
N SER A 36 6.13 -12.32 2.43
CA SER A 36 4.78 -12.66 2.91
C SER A 36 4.30 -11.75 4.04
N GLN A 37 5.22 -11.24 4.87
CA GLN A 37 4.92 -10.29 5.93
C GLN A 37 4.37 -8.95 5.40
N VAL A 38 4.83 -8.50 4.24
CA VAL A 38 4.30 -7.27 3.61
C VAL A 38 2.87 -7.51 3.14
N VAL A 39 2.59 -8.68 2.58
CA VAL A 39 1.23 -9.10 2.20
C VAL A 39 0.33 -9.17 3.42
N ASP A 40 0.79 -9.78 4.52
CA ASP A 40 0.03 -9.86 5.78
C ASP A 40 -0.29 -8.46 6.33
N VAL A 41 0.68 -7.54 6.28
CA VAL A 41 0.46 -6.15 6.71
C VAL A 41 -0.58 -5.47 5.82
N LEU A 42 -0.50 -5.61 4.50
CA LEU A 42 -1.51 -5.04 3.58
C LEU A 42 -2.89 -5.63 3.88
N GLN A 43 -2.98 -6.94 4.11
CA GLN A 43 -4.22 -7.62 4.42
C GLN A 43 -4.82 -7.19 5.76
N GLN A 44 -3.99 -6.93 6.78
CA GLN A 44 -4.44 -6.51 8.10
C GLN A 44 -4.75 -5.00 8.19
N ARG A 45 -4.01 -4.17 7.45
CA ARG A 45 -4.12 -2.70 7.55
C ARG A 45 -5.14 -2.12 6.58
N LEU A 46 -5.26 -2.69 5.38
CA LEU A 46 -6.17 -2.14 4.38
C LEU A 46 -7.62 -2.58 4.67
N PRO A 47 -8.58 -1.64 4.71
CA PRO A 47 -9.98 -2.00 4.76
C PRO A 47 -10.40 -2.68 3.46
N ASP A 48 -11.41 -3.54 3.55
CA ASP A 48 -11.99 -4.18 2.38
C ASP A 48 -12.83 -3.17 1.58
N LYS A 49 -12.14 -2.47 0.67
CA LYS A 49 -12.71 -1.46 -0.20
C LYS A 49 -11.96 -1.39 -1.53
N THR A 50 -12.55 -0.65 -2.46
CA THR A 50 -11.90 -0.24 -3.71
C THR A 50 -11.11 1.04 -3.50
N PHE A 51 -9.84 1.00 -3.87
CA PHE A 51 -8.94 2.13 -3.89
C PHE A 51 -8.99 2.77 -5.27
N ASN A 52 -9.15 4.09 -5.32
CA ASN A 52 -9.22 4.84 -6.59
C ASN A 52 -7.89 5.50 -6.93
N SER A 53 -6.96 5.53 -5.99
CA SER A 53 -5.64 6.13 -6.18
C SER A 53 -4.60 5.50 -5.26
N LEU A 54 -3.33 5.68 -5.63
CA LEU A 54 -2.18 5.34 -4.79
C LEU A 54 -2.24 6.04 -3.43
N GLN A 55 -2.71 7.28 -3.41
CA GLN A 55 -2.79 8.11 -2.22
C GLN A 55 -3.78 7.53 -1.21
N ASP A 56 -4.88 6.92 -1.66
CA ASP A 56 -5.82 6.22 -0.77
C ASP A 56 -5.12 5.06 -0.05
N ILE A 57 -4.34 4.26 -0.77
CA ILE A 57 -3.59 3.12 -0.20
C ILE A 57 -2.54 3.64 0.79
N GLN A 58 -1.76 4.65 0.39
CA GLN A 58 -0.73 5.26 1.24
C GLN A 58 -1.32 5.89 2.50
N LYS A 59 -2.52 6.46 2.43
CA LYS A 59 -3.22 7.02 3.59
C LYS A 59 -3.62 5.93 4.59
N GLU A 60 -4.13 4.79 4.12
CA GLU A 60 -4.47 3.66 4.99
C GLU A 60 -3.20 3.02 5.61
N LEU A 61 -2.10 2.93 4.86
CA LEU A 61 -0.84 2.35 5.35
C LEU A 61 -0.02 3.31 6.23
N GLY A 62 -0.03 4.59 5.90
CA GLY A 62 0.69 5.66 6.59
C GLY A 62 0.00 6.18 7.85
N GLY A 63 -1.25 5.80 8.08
CA GLY A 63 -2.03 6.20 9.27
C GLY A 63 -1.48 5.71 10.62
N LEU A 64 -0.36 4.98 10.65
CA LEU A 64 0.26 4.43 11.86
C LEU A 64 1.65 5.00 12.18
N GLY A 65 2.15 5.95 11.40
CA GLY A 65 3.26 6.82 11.76
C GLY A 65 2.71 8.23 11.97
N GLY A 66 2.58 8.68 13.20
CA GLY A 66 2.04 10.01 13.52
C GLY A 66 2.70 11.12 12.68
N ASN A 67 1.90 12.11 12.27
CA ASN A 67 2.29 13.29 11.50
C ASN A 67 2.66 13.08 10.01
N LEU A 68 1.64 12.94 9.17
CA LEU A 68 1.65 13.54 7.83
C LEU A 68 0.75 14.79 7.78
N GLY A 69 0.74 15.55 8.88
CA GLY A 69 0.01 16.82 9.00
C GLY A 69 0.57 17.98 8.18
N ASN A 70 1.51 17.78 7.24
CA ASN A 70 2.23 18.90 6.61
C ASN A 70 2.64 18.71 5.14
N ILE A 71 1.90 17.91 4.35
CA ILE A 71 2.05 18.00 2.88
C ILE A 71 1.26 19.22 2.40
N LYS A 72 1.89 20.40 2.48
CA LYS A 72 1.54 21.53 1.61
C LYS A 72 2.17 21.22 0.26
N LEU A 73 1.34 20.80 -0.70
CA LEU A 73 1.71 20.69 -2.10
C LEU A 73 2.13 22.10 -2.60
N PRO A 74 3.26 22.25 -3.32
CA PRO A 74 3.56 23.47 -4.06
C PRO A 74 2.58 23.67 -5.21
#